data_AF-A0A7Y5CV93-F1
#
_entry.id   AF-A0A7Y5CV93-F1
#
_cell.length_a   1.000
_cell.length_b   1.000
_cell.length_c   1.000
_cell.angle_alpha   90.00
_cell.angle_beta   90.00
_cell.angle_gamma   90.00
#
_symmetry.space_group_name_H-M   'P 1'
#
loop_
_entity.id
_entity.type
_entity.pdbx_description
1 polymer ?
#
loop_
_entity_poly.entity_id
_entity_poly.type
_entity_poly.pdbx_seq_one_letter_code
_entity_poly.pdbx_strand_id
1 'polypeptide(L)'
;MLQKHAIGLLTPALAEIPWERSGVPLNASRLQTDLAVGRKYVREQSYEFLEHRCKISIKSLRPDKLLDLDEMLRSAPVLQEYLRSQLLDQPQLSGIFDRPTLRTLFERHLSRAGNHADLLGRVLTVETWHRLFVRNTVAQDVPLAAESECASPAVAGMPLA
;
A
#
# COMPACT_ATOMS: atom_id res chain seq x y z
N MET A 1 16.22 -26.25 -8.85
CA MET A 1 17.54 -26.88 -8.68
C MET A 1 18.40 -26.84 -9.95
N LEU A 2 17.86 -27.12 -11.14
CA LEU A 2 18.60 -27.11 -12.42
C LEU A 2 19.32 -25.79 -12.78
N GLN A 3 18.70 -24.62 -12.52
CA GLN A 3 19.34 -23.32 -12.78
C GLN A 3 20.61 -23.09 -11.93
N LYS A 4 20.66 -23.58 -10.68
CA LYS A 4 21.83 -23.40 -9.82
C LYS A 4 23.04 -24.20 -10.32
N HIS A 5 22.80 -25.37 -10.91
CA HIS A 5 23.87 -26.18 -11.51
C HIS A 5 24.40 -25.57 -12.81
N ALA A 6 23.52 -25.03 -13.65
CA ALA A 6 23.93 -24.35 -14.88
C ALA A 6 24.80 -23.11 -14.60
N ILE A 7 24.42 -22.30 -13.61
CA ILE A 7 25.19 -21.11 -13.21
C ILE A 7 26.54 -21.49 -12.59
N GLY A 8 26.57 -22.54 -11.76
CA GLY A 8 27.83 -23.04 -11.18
C GLY A 8 28.83 -23.58 -12.21
N LEU A 9 28.34 -24.14 -13.32
CA LEU A 9 29.19 -24.61 -14.43
C LEU A 9 29.71 -23.46 -15.30
N LEU A 10 28.89 -22.43 -15.54
CA LEU A 10 29.25 -21.30 -16.40
C LEU A 10 30.21 -20.31 -15.72
N THR A 11 30.22 -20.28 -14.39
CA THR A 11 31.04 -19.35 -13.60
C THR A 11 31.62 -20.03 -12.35
N PRO A 12 32.74 -20.75 -12.47
CA PRO A 12 33.31 -21.52 -11.35
C PRO A 12 33.81 -20.63 -10.20
N ALA A 13 34.24 -19.40 -10.47
CA ALA A 13 34.64 -18.43 -9.45
C ALA A 13 33.48 -18.03 -8.51
N LEU A 14 32.23 -18.05 -9.01
CA LEU A 14 31.03 -17.80 -8.21
C LEU A 14 30.72 -19.01 -7.29
N ALA A 15 31.04 -20.24 -7.73
CA ALA A 15 30.87 -21.43 -6.91
C ALA A 15 31.81 -21.51 -5.67
N GLU A 16 32.84 -20.66 -5.60
CA GLU A 16 33.73 -20.53 -4.43
C GLU A 16 33.11 -19.64 -3.33
N ILE A 17 32.07 -18.87 -3.65
CA ILE A 17 31.41 -17.97 -2.72
C ILE A 17 30.42 -18.77 -1.84
N PRO A 18 30.64 -18.89 -0.52
CA PRO A 18 29.92 -19.84 0.33
C PRO A 18 28.40 -19.68 0.36
N TRP A 19 27.90 -18.45 0.24
CA TRP A 19 26.48 -18.14 0.33
C TRP A 19 25.71 -18.37 -0.98
N GLU A 20 26.38 -18.53 -2.11
CA GLU A 20 25.74 -18.82 -3.39
C GLU A 20 25.32 -20.28 -3.49
N ARG A 21 26.09 -21.18 -2.87
CA ARG A 21 25.77 -22.61 -2.72
C ARG A 21 24.58 -22.83 -1.77
N SER A 22 24.61 -22.19 -0.60
CA SER A 22 23.52 -22.30 0.38
C SER A 22 22.27 -21.50 -0.02
N GLY A 23 22.44 -20.44 -0.81
CA GLY A 23 21.40 -19.44 -1.09
C GLY A 23 21.09 -18.55 0.11
N VAL A 24 21.94 -18.56 1.15
CA VAL A 24 21.73 -17.81 2.38
C VAL A 24 23.04 -17.10 2.75
N PRO A 25 23.04 -15.76 2.94
CA PRO A 25 24.25 -15.01 3.29
C PRO A 25 24.91 -15.57 4.56
N LEU A 26 26.23 -15.43 4.71
CA LEU A 26 26.97 -15.90 5.92
C LEU A 26 26.38 -15.36 7.24
N ASN A 27 25.75 -14.19 7.19
CA ASN A 27 25.09 -13.56 8.33
C ASN A 27 23.62 -13.96 8.48
N ALA A 28 23.15 -15.03 7.82
CA ALA A 28 21.75 -15.45 7.84
C ALA A 28 21.15 -15.55 9.25
N SER A 29 21.91 -16.09 10.20
CA SER A 29 21.50 -16.22 11.60
C SER A 29 21.30 -14.84 12.25
N ARG A 30 22.24 -13.93 12.06
CA ARG A 30 22.16 -12.54 12.55
C ARG A 30 21.04 -11.77 11.88
N LEU A 31 20.89 -11.88 10.56
CA LEU A 31 19.85 -11.22 9.78
C LEU A 31 18.45 -11.74 10.13
N GLN A 32 18.30 -13.04 10.39
CA GLN A 32 17.06 -13.63 10.90
C GLN A 32 16.73 -13.13 12.31
N THR A 33 17.74 -12.98 13.16
CA THR A 33 17.58 -12.44 14.52
C THR A 33 17.20 -10.97 14.46
N ASP A 34 17.89 -10.16 13.65
CA ASP A 34 17.60 -8.74 13.44
C ASP A 34 16.19 -8.55 12.84
N LEU A 35 15.77 -9.39 11.90
CA LEU A 35 14.41 -9.39 11.36
C LEU A 35 13.37 -9.79 12.40
N ALA A 36 13.66 -10.78 13.26
CA ALA A 36 12.75 -11.19 14.33
C ALA A 36 12.60 -10.08 15.39
N VAL A 37 13.69 -9.44 15.78
CA VAL A 37 13.70 -8.29 16.70
C VAL A 37 12.98 -7.10 16.07
N GLY A 38 13.26 -6.78 14.80
CA GLY A 38 12.58 -5.72 14.06
C GLY A 38 11.09 -5.96 13.92
N ARG A 39 10.65 -7.19 13.62
CA ARG A 39 9.23 -7.57 13.61
C ARG A 39 8.57 -7.38 14.97
N LYS A 40 9.26 -7.76 16.05
CA LYS A 40 8.76 -7.56 17.43
C LYS A 40 8.61 -6.07 17.74
N TYR A 41 9.62 -5.26 17.41
CA TYR A 41 9.60 -3.82 17.64
C TYR A 41 8.48 -3.11 16.85
N VAL A 42 8.37 -3.40 15.55
CA VAL A 42 7.29 -2.84 14.70
C VAL A 42 5.92 -3.25 15.23
N ARG A 43 5.78 -4.50 15.69
CA ARG A 43 4.53 -4.99 16.29
C ARG A 43 4.19 -4.22 17.57
N GLU A 44 5.13 -4.08 18.50
CA GLU A 44 4.93 -3.35 19.76
C GLU A 44 4.54 -1.88 19.49
N GLN A 45 5.26 -1.20 18.61
CA GLN A 45 4.96 0.17 18.20
C GLN A 45 3.58 0.29 17.53
N SER A 46 3.21 -0.67 16.68
CA SER A 46 1.89 -0.68 16.05
C SER A 46 0.77 -0.92 17.08
N TYR A 47 0.99 -1.77 18.08
CA TYR A 47 0.00 -2.02 19.14
C TYR A 47 -0.19 -0.82 20.06
N GLU A 48 0.90 -0.17 20.48
CA GLU A 48 0.82 1.09 21.25
C GLU A 48 0.05 2.15 20.48
N PHE A 49 0.34 2.31 19.18
CA PHE A 49 -0.38 3.24 18.33
C PHE A 49 -1.88 2.92 18.23
N LEU A 50 -2.23 1.64 18.02
CA LEU A 50 -3.62 1.19 17.87
C LEU A 50 -4.41 1.33 19.18
N GLU A 51 -3.78 1.04 20.33
CA GLU A 51 -4.42 1.16 21.64
C GLU A 51 -4.63 2.63 22.01
N HIS A 52 -3.59 3.46 21.91
CA HIS A 52 -3.67 4.86 22.32
C HIS A 52 -4.45 5.75 21.35
N ARG A 53 -4.25 5.57 20.04
CA ARG A 53 -4.79 6.49 19.02
C ARG A 53 -6.10 6.00 18.42
N CYS A 54 -6.25 4.69 18.26
CA CYS A 54 -7.43 4.09 17.64
C CYS A 54 -8.41 3.46 18.64
N LYS A 55 -8.05 3.41 19.93
CA LYS A 55 -8.87 2.82 21.01
C LYS A 55 -9.26 1.36 20.75
N ILE A 56 -8.38 0.60 20.07
CA ILE A 56 -8.59 -0.81 19.75
C ILE A 56 -8.02 -1.66 20.88
N SER A 57 -8.79 -2.60 21.41
CA SER A 57 -8.29 -3.52 22.45
C SER A 57 -7.36 -4.57 21.85
N ILE A 58 -6.09 -4.57 22.27
CA ILE A 58 -5.07 -5.52 21.77
C ILE A 58 -5.44 -6.99 22.11
N LYS A 59 -6.23 -7.22 23.16
CA LYS A 59 -6.67 -8.56 23.59
C LYS A 59 -7.49 -9.32 22.53
N SER A 60 -8.07 -8.63 21.54
CA SER A 60 -8.81 -9.28 20.44
C SER A 60 -7.91 -9.68 19.26
N LEU A 61 -6.67 -9.18 19.18
CA LEU A 61 -5.75 -9.46 18.08
C LEU A 61 -5.02 -10.78 18.32
N ARG A 62 -5.12 -11.72 17.37
CA ARG A 62 -4.38 -12.99 17.43
C ARG A 62 -2.87 -12.74 17.30
N PRO A 63 -2.02 -13.34 18.17
CA PRO A 63 -0.58 -13.11 18.18
C PRO A 63 0.14 -13.56 16.89
N ASP A 64 -0.51 -14.39 16.07
CA ASP A 64 0.08 -14.96 14.85
C ASP A 64 -0.13 -14.08 13.62
N LYS A 65 -1.07 -13.12 13.69
CA LYS A 65 -1.33 -12.17 12.61
C LYS A 65 -0.82 -10.79 13.03
N LEU A 66 0.01 -10.19 12.18
CA LEU A 66 0.60 -8.88 12.43
C LEU A 66 -0.49 -7.80 12.56
N LEU A 67 -1.55 -7.87 11.74
CA LEU A 67 -2.80 -7.14 11.92
C LEU A 67 -3.98 -8.02 11.46
N ASP A 68 -5.03 -8.11 12.28
CA ASP A 68 -6.30 -8.71 11.87
C ASP A 68 -7.21 -7.60 11.32
N LEU A 69 -7.10 -7.34 10.02
CA LEU A 69 -7.85 -6.27 9.35
C LEU A 69 -9.36 -6.42 9.56
N ASP A 70 -9.88 -7.65 9.57
CA ASP A 70 -11.30 -7.92 9.74
C ASP A 70 -11.77 -7.49 11.13
N GLU A 71 -10.98 -7.79 12.17
CA GLU A 71 -11.30 -7.39 13.54
C GLU A 71 -11.08 -5.90 13.76
N MET A 72 -10.05 -5.31 13.14
CA MET A 72 -9.81 -3.87 13.19
C MET A 72 -10.97 -3.08 12.57
N LEU A 73 -11.46 -3.49 11.41
CA LEU A 73 -12.62 -2.88 10.77
C LEU A 73 -13.87 -2.90 11.66
N ARG A 74 -14.04 -3.95 12.47
CA ARG A 74 -15.18 -4.10 13.40
C ARG A 74 -14.99 -3.43 14.75
N SER A 75 -13.77 -3.24 15.22
CA SER A 75 -13.48 -2.75 16.57
C SER A 75 -12.99 -1.30 16.61
N ALA A 76 -12.51 -0.75 15.49
CA ALA A 76 -11.93 0.58 15.43
C ALA A 76 -12.96 1.62 14.94
N PRO A 77 -13.58 2.42 15.82
CA PRO A 77 -14.63 3.37 15.42
C PRO A 77 -14.11 4.43 14.45
N VAL A 78 -12.85 4.87 14.61
CA VAL A 78 -12.20 5.83 13.71
C VAL A 78 -12.09 5.28 12.28
N LEU A 79 -11.76 3.99 12.14
CA LEU A 79 -11.65 3.34 10.84
C LEU A 79 -13.04 3.14 10.21
N GLN A 80 -14.04 2.81 11.03
CA GLN A 80 -15.42 2.68 10.58
C GLN A 80 -15.96 4.01 10.05
N GLU A 81 -15.74 5.10 10.79
CA GLU A 81 -16.14 6.44 10.40
C GLU A 81 -15.42 6.87 9.13
N TYR A 82 -14.12 6.63 9.03
CA TYR A 82 -13.36 6.90 7.81
C TYR A 82 -13.95 6.15 6.61
N LEU A 83 -14.16 4.83 6.71
CA LEU A 83 -14.69 4.03 5.60
C LEU A 83 -16.11 4.43 5.23
N ARG A 84 -16.95 4.71 6.22
CA ARG A 84 -18.29 5.25 6.02
C ARG A 84 -18.24 6.57 5.25
N SER A 85 -17.34 7.48 5.64
CA SER A 85 -17.18 8.76 4.96
C SER A 85 -16.75 8.58 3.50
N GLN A 86 -15.82 7.65 3.25
CA GLN A 86 -15.29 7.42 1.90
C GLN A 86 -16.31 6.70 0.99
N LEU A 87 -17.05 5.72 1.51
CA LEU A 87 -17.91 4.85 0.71
C LEU A 87 -19.37 5.33 0.64
N LEU A 88 -19.89 5.93 1.70
CA LEU A 88 -21.33 6.22 1.86
C LEU A 88 -21.66 7.71 1.87
N ASP A 89 -20.83 8.54 2.51
CA ASP A 89 -21.17 9.95 2.73
C ASP A 89 -20.76 10.84 1.54
N GLN A 90 -19.64 10.54 0.88
CA GLN A 90 -19.26 11.28 -0.32
C GLN A 90 -20.24 11.03 -1.48
N PRO A 91 -20.49 12.04 -2.35
CA PRO A 91 -21.14 11.82 -3.63
C PRO A 91 -20.36 10.76 -4.40
N GLN A 92 -20.82 9.51 -4.44
CA GLN A 92 -20.26 8.45 -5.28
C GLN A 92 -20.05 8.99 -6.70
N LEU A 93 -18.80 9.03 -7.11
CA LEU A 93 -18.39 9.75 -8.31
C LEU A 93 -18.65 8.97 -9.59
N SER A 94 -18.80 7.66 -9.47
CA SER A 94 -18.74 6.75 -10.61
C SER A 94 -20.08 6.09 -10.94
N GLY A 95 -21.05 6.11 -10.00
CA GLY A 95 -22.27 5.31 -10.13
C GLY A 95 -22.02 3.80 -10.24
N ILE A 96 -20.76 3.36 -10.10
CA ILE A 96 -20.33 1.96 -10.30
C ILE A 96 -20.92 1.07 -9.21
N PHE A 97 -21.07 1.59 -8.00
CA PHE A 97 -21.52 0.83 -6.85
C PHE A 97 -22.84 1.35 -6.31
N ASP A 98 -23.83 0.47 -6.19
CA ASP A 98 -25.11 0.83 -5.58
C ASP A 98 -24.96 1.15 -4.07
N ARG A 99 -25.36 2.36 -3.65
CA ARG A 99 -25.24 2.83 -2.25
C ARG A 99 -26.01 1.98 -1.25
N PRO A 100 -27.31 1.68 -1.45
CA PRO A 100 -28.05 0.76 -0.60
C PRO A 100 -27.30 -0.55 -0.39
N THR A 101 -26.80 -1.15 -1.47
CA THR A 101 -26.04 -2.41 -1.40
C THR A 101 -24.75 -2.26 -0.59
N LEU A 102 -23.97 -1.20 -0.79
CA LEU A 102 -22.76 -0.95 0.00
C LEU A 102 -23.08 -0.70 1.48
N ARG A 103 -24.15 0.03 1.79
CA ARG A 103 -24.59 0.25 3.17
C ARG A 103 -24.94 -1.06 3.84
N THR A 104 -25.73 -1.91 3.18
CA THR A 104 -26.08 -3.23 3.71
C THR A 104 -24.83 -4.11 3.90
N LEU A 105 -23.89 -4.13 2.97
CA LEU A 105 -22.64 -4.88 3.11
C LEU A 105 -21.81 -4.40 4.30
N PHE A 106 -21.71 -3.08 4.47
CA PHE A 106 -21.00 -2.47 5.58
C PHE A 106 -21.66 -2.82 6.92
N GLU A 107 -22.98 -2.66 7.05
CA GLU A 107 -23.73 -3.00 8.26
C GLU A 107 -23.67 -4.51 8.60
N ARG A 108 -23.76 -5.39 7.60
CA ARG A 108 -23.60 -6.85 7.81
C ARG A 108 -22.20 -7.23 8.28
N HIS A 109 -21.18 -6.52 7.82
CA HIS A 109 -19.81 -6.73 8.29
C HIS A 109 -19.63 -6.30 9.76
N LEU A 110 -20.14 -5.11 10.11
CA LEU A 110 -20.05 -4.55 11.45
C LEU A 110 -20.84 -5.35 12.49
N SER A 111 -22.04 -5.82 12.13
CA SER A 111 -22.89 -6.66 12.98
C SER A 111 -22.38 -8.10 13.14
N ARG A 112 -21.24 -8.46 12.52
CA ARG A 112 -20.71 -9.83 12.44
C ARG A 112 -21.66 -10.83 11.74
N ALA A 113 -22.72 -10.36 11.09
CA ALA A 113 -23.62 -11.18 10.29
C ALA A 113 -22.96 -11.73 9.00
N GLY A 114 -21.78 -11.20 8.63
CA GLY A 114 -20.94 -11.71 7.56
C GLY A 114 -19.49 -11.22 7.66
N ASN A 115 -18.59 -11.87 6.91
CA ASN A 115 -17.25 -11.35 6.68
C ASN A 115 -17.15 -10.75 5.29
N HIS A 116 -17.18 -9.42 5.21
CA HIS A 116 -17.10 -8.67 3.95
C HIS A 116 -15.89 -7.74 3.91
N ALA A 117 -14.89 -7.94 4.77
CA ALA A 117 -13.71 -7.09 4.83
C ALA A 117 -12.95 -7.03 3.50
N ASP A 118 -12.70 -8.19 2.88
CA ASP A 118 -12.02 -8.26 1.57
C ASP A 118 -12.82 -7.52 0.49
N LEU A 119 -14.13 -7.73 0.43
CA LEU A 119 -15.00 -7.07 -0.54
C LEU A 119 -15.02 -5.55 -0.34
N LEU A 120 -15.18 -5.09 0.91
CA LEU A 120 -15.14 -3.66 1.25
C LEU A 120 -13.78 -3.04 0.91
N GLY A 121 -12.69 -3.76 1.14
CA GLY A 121 -11.33 -3.34 0.77
C GLY A 121 -11.16 -3.19 -0.74
N ARG A 122 -11.71 -4.12 -1.54
CA ARG A 122 -11.69 -4.04 -3.01
C ARG A 122 -12.52 -2.86 -3.53
N VAL A 123 -13.73 -2.67 -2.99
CA VAL A 123 -14.58 -1.52 -3.34
C VAL A 123 -13.87 -0.21 -3.04
N LEU A 124 -13.28 -0.09 -1.84
CA LEU A 124 -12.52 1.09 -1.45
C LEU A 124 -11.33 1.32 -2.40
N THR A 125 -10.60 0.26 -2.76
CA THR A 125 -9.47 0.35 -3.69
C THR A 125 -9.92 0.87 -5.04
N VAL A 126 -10.99 0.30 -5.62
CA VAL A 126 -11.52 0.74 -6.93
C VAL A 126 -12.00 2.19 -6.87
N GLU A 127 -12.74 2.57 -5.84
CA GLU A 127 -13.23 3.93 -5.66
C GLU A 127 -12.07 4.93 -5.48
N THR A 128 -11.04 4.57 -4.72
CA THR A 128 -9.83 5.39 -4.53
C THR A 128 -9.08 5.57 -5.86
N TRP A 129 -8.91 4.49 -6.62
CA TRP A 129 -8.28 4.54 -7.93
C TRP A 129 -9.06 5.43 -8.91
N HIS A 130 -10.38 5.27 -8.96
CA HIS A 130 -11.25 6.09 -9.80
C HIS A 130 -11.09 7.58 -9.47
N ARG A 131 -11.05 7.92 -8.17
CA ARG A 131 -10.83 9.31 -7.72
C ARG A 131 -9.47 9.86 -8.14
N LEU A 132 -8.41 9.07 -7.96
CA LEU A 132 -7.05 9.53 -8.24
C LEU A 132 -6.77 9.69 -9.72
N PHE A 133 -7.26 8.78 -10.57
CA PHE A 133 -6.82 8.68 -11.96
C PHE A 133 -7.89 9.05 -12.99
N VAL A 134 -9.19 8.90 -12.70
CA VAL A 134 -10.26 9.22 -13.67
C VAL A 134 -10.76 10.63 -13.46
N ARG A 135 -10.92 11.08 -12.21
CA ARG A 135 -11.42 12.43 -11.94
C ARG A 135 -10.38 13.52 -12.17
N ASN A 136 -9.14 13.31 -11.71
CA ASN A 136 -8.08 14.32 -11.82
C ASN A 136 -7.59 14.49 -13.26
N THR A 137 -7.84 13.53 -14.15
CA THR A 137 -7.51 13.63 -15.57
C THR A 137 -8.55 14.46 -16.33
N VAL A 138 -9.83 14.40 -15.97
CA VAL A 138 -10.89 15.24 -16.58
C VAL A 138 -10.77 16.72 -16.16
N ALA A 139 -10.13 17.02 -15.03
CA ALA A 139 -9.86 18.40 -14.60
C ALA A 139 -8.61 19.02 -15.26
N GLN A 140 -7.88 18.28 -16.10
CA GLN A 140 -6.68 18.73 -16.81
C GLN A 140 -6.88 18.82 -18.34
N ASP A 141 -8.09 19.13 -18.81
CA ASP A 141 -8.23 19.83 -20.09
C ASP A 141 -7.75 21.29 -19.91
N VAL A 142 -6.43 21.43 -19.79
CA VAL A 142 -5.75 22.70 -19.99
C VAL A 142 -6.05 23.13 -21.42
N PRO A 143 -6.62 24.32 -21.66
CA PRO A 143 -6.72 24.81 -23.01
C PRO A 143 -5.29 24.92 -23.54
N LEU A 144 -4.97 24.17 -24.59
CA LEU A 144 -3.86 24.46 -25.49
C LEU A 144 -4.17 25.80 -26.16
N ALA A 145 -4.13 26.88 -25.38
CA ALA A 145 -4.26 28.23 -25.84
C ALA A 145 -2.86 28.75 -26.11
N ALA A 146 -2.68 29.13 -27.38
CA ALA A 146 -1.71 30.09 -27.87
C ALA A 146 -0.26 29.63 -27.89
N GLU A 147 0.10 29.04 -29.03
CA GLU A 147 1.05 29.71 -29.93
C GLU A 147 1.27 31.18 -29.56
N SER A 148 2.44 31.51 -29.00
CA SER A 148 3.00 32.85 -29.10
C SER A 148 4.44 32.70 -29.51
N GLU A 149 4.65 33.03 -30.78
CA GLU A 149 5.91 33.38 -31.40
C GLU A 149 6.73 34.38 -30.56
N CYS A 150 7.99 34.51 -31.00
CA CYS A 150 8.90 35.63 -30.77
C CYS A 150 9.61 35.68 -29.41
N ALA A 151 10.84 35.15 -29.36
CA ALA A 151 12.02 36.03 -29.39
C ALA A 151 13.31 35.20 -29.40
N SER A 152 13.97 35.20 -30.56
CA SER A 152 15.43 35.04 -30.63
C SER A 152 16.08 36.37 -30.25
N PRO A 153 17.04 36.38 -29.33
CA PRO A 153 18.21 37.24 -29.47
C PRO A 153 19.47 36.37 -29.44
N ALA A 154 20.15 36.29 -30.57
CA ALA A 154 21.29 37.16 -30.88
C ALA A 154 22.56 36.74 -30.13
N VAL A 155 23.40 36.07 -30.91
CA VAL A 155 24.80 35.77 -30.65
C VAL A 155 25.56 37.07 -30.35
N ALA A 156 26.13 37.18 -29.15
CA ALA A 156 27.23 38.07 -28.81
C ALA A 156 28.12 37.25 -27.86
N GLY A 157 29.27 36.74 -28.28
CA GLY A 157 30.43 37.54 -28.63
C GLY A 157 31.47 37.31 -27.53
N MET A 158 32.33 36.31 -27.72
CA MET A 158 33.53 36.10 -26.90
C MET A 158 34.41 37.35 -26.93
N PRO A 159 35.09 37.66 -25.82
CA PRO A 159 36.48 38.04 -25.93
C PRO A 159 37.36 37.07 -25.13
N LEU A 160 38.31 36.49 -25.87
CA LEU A 160 39.56 35.93 -25.35
C LEU A 160 40.47 37.09 -24.93
N ALA A 161 40.85 37.13 -23.66
CA ALA A 161 42.20 37.44 -23.16
C ALA A 161 42.19 37.38 -21.62
#